data_AF-A0AAZ3PT40-F1
#
_entry.id   AF-A0AAZ3PT40-F1
#
_cell.length_a   1.000
_cell.length_b   1.000
_cell.length_c   1.000
_cell.angle_alpha   90.00
_cell.angle_beta   90.00
_cell.angle_gamma   90.00
#
_symmetry.space_group_name_H-M   'P 1'
#
loop_
_entity.id
_entity.type
_entity.pdbx_description
1 polymer ?
#
loop_
_entity_poly.entity_id
_entity_poly.type
_entity_poly.pdbx_seq_one_letter_code
_entity_poly.pdbx_strand_id
1 'polypeptide(L)'
;MTHLSLGLKQKDLAHWFSIHQSTVSRIIISWANFLYCLLGSARIWIPRETVKAHLPPEFKDYPDTQIVIDCTELRCQTPSSLLLQSEVFSSYKSHCTFKGMLGTSPHGAVTFMSS
;
A
#
# COMPACT_ATOMS: atom_id res chain seq x y z
N MET A 1 13.80 -10.51 19.45
CA MET A 1 13.76 -9.96 18.08
C MET A 1 12.32 -9.59 17.79
N THR A 2 11.99 -8.31 17.69
CA THR A 2 10.59 -7.83 17.58
C THR A 2 10.23 -7.73 16.10
N HIS A 3 9.27 -8.54 15.65
CA HIS A 3 8.78 -8.46 14.27
C HIS A 3 7.92 -7.19 14.10
N LEU A 4 8.19 -6.39 13.07
CA LEU A 4 7.48 -5.13 12.77
C LEU A 4 5.98 -5.32 12.46
N SER A 5 5.57 -6.54 12.11
CA SER A 5 4.23 -6.87 11.57
C SER A 5 3.24 -7.40 12.62
N LEU A 6 3.41 -7.06 13.90
CA LEU A 6 2.49 -7.50 14.97
C LEU A 6 1.19 -6.68 15.03
N GLY A 7 1.04 -5.63 14.23
CA GLY A 7 -0.16 -4.77 14.24
C GLY A 7 -0.37 -4.00 15.55
N LEU A 8 0.72 -3.76 16.29
CA LEU A 8 0.68 -3.15 17.63
C LEU A 8 0.30 -1.67 17.57
N LYS A 9 -0.35 -1.20 18.63
CA LYS A 9 -0.63 0.22 18.78
C LYS A 9 0.65 0.94 19.20
N GLN A 10 0.74 2.23 18.88
CA GLN A 10 1.90 3.05 19.28
C GLN A 10 2.13 3.06 20.80
N LYS A 11 1.06 2.91 21.60
CA LYS A 11 1.15 2.80 23.07
C LYS A 11 1.89 1.53 23.51
N ASP A 12 1.68 0.41 22.81
CA ASP A 12 2.33 -0.86 23.13
C ASP A 12 3.83 -0.77 22.80
N LEU A 13 4.17 -0.17 21.65
CA LEU A 13 5.55 0.12 21.26
C LEU A 13 6.23 1.06 22.27
N ALA A 14 5.53 2.10 22.72
CA ALA A 14 6.04 3.04 23.71
C ALA A 14 6.41 2.33 25.02
N HIS A 15 5.54 1.44 25.48
CA HIS A 15 5.77 0.63 26.67
C HIS A 15 6.96 -0.34 26.50
N TRP A 16 7.01 -1.09 25.40
CA TRP A 16 8.08 -2.06 25.14
C TRP A 16 9.47 -1.43 25.05
N PHE A 17 9.57 -0.28 24.40
CA PHE A 17 10.83 0.42 24.22
C PHE A 17 11.13 1.42 25.33
N SER A 18 10.23 1.57 26.33
CA SER A 18 10.37 2.55 27.42
C SER A 18 10.62 3.98 26.92
N ILE A 19 9.92 4.37 25.85
CA ILE A 19 9.99 5.71 25.25
C ILE A 19 8.61 6.35 25.18
N HIS A 20 8.55 7.67 25.09
CA HIS A 20 7.26 8.37 24.98
C HIS A 20 6.54 8.03 23.66
N GLN A 21 5.19 7.94 23.69
CA GLN A 21 4.37 7.63 22.51
C GLN A 21 4.62 8.61 21.35
N SER A 22 4.85 9.90 21.65
CA SER A 22 5.19 10.89 20.62
C SER A 22 6.51 10.60 19.91
N THR A 23 7.48 9.96 20.59
CA THR A 23 8.74 9.52 19.97
C THR A 23 8.49 8.36 19.02
N VAL A 24 7.68 7.38 19.40
CA VAL A 24 7.24 6.29 18.50
C VAL A 24 6.57 6.85 17.25
N SER A 25 5.62 7.78 17.42
CA SER A 25 4.91 8.42 16.31
C SER A 25 5.86 9.13 15.35
N ARG A 26 6.79 9.94 15.88
CA ARG A 26 7.81 10.63 15.06
C ARG A 26 8.69 9.65 14.28
N ILE A 27 9.12 8.55 14.89
CA ILE A 27 9.91 7.53 14.22
C ILE A 27 9.11 6.91 13.06
N ILE A 28 7.88 6.46 13.31
CA ILE A 28 7.03 5.83 12.29
C ILE A 28 6.77 6.78 11.12
N ILE A 29 6.39 8.03 11.40
CA ILE A 29 6.11 9.03 10.36
C ILE A 29 7.36 9.34 9.55
N SER A 30 8.52 9.47 10.20
CA SER A 30 9.78 9.77 9.51
C SER A 30 10.16 8.65 8.54
N TRP A 31 10.06 7.39 8.97
CA TRP A 31 10.32 6.23 8.12
C TRP A 31 9.28 6.06 7.01
N ALA A 32 8.00 6.31 7.30
CA ALA A 32 6.94 6.27 6.28
C ALA A 32 7.18 7.30 5.17
N ASN A 33 7.53 8.54 5.53
CA ASN A 33 7.86 9.60 4.58
C ASN A 33 9.12 9.27 3.77
N PHE A 34 10.16 8.75 4.44
CA PHE A 34 11.39 8.32 3.76
C PHE A 34 11.10 7.21 2.74
N LEU A 35 10.34 6.17 3.14
CA LEU A 35 9.94 5.08 2.25
C LEU A 35 9.07 5.57 1.10
N TYR A 36 8.16 6.52 1.35
CA TYR A 36 7.35 7.13 0.30
C TYR A 36 8.24 7.81 -0.76
N CYS A 37 9.23 8.61 -0.35
CA CYS A 37 10.15 9.24 -1.29
C CYS A 37 11.02 8.22 -2.02
N LEU A 38 11.57 7.23 -1.29
CA LEU A 38 12.44 6.21 -1.85
C LEU A 38 11.70 5.35 -2.89
N LEU A 39 10.56 4.77 -2.50
CA LEU A 39 9.76 3.88 -3.34
C LEU A 39 9.03 4.65 -4.45
N GLY A 40 8.56 5.87 -4.19
CA GLY A 40 7.93 6.73 -5.20
C GLY A 40 8.90 7.16 -6.31
N SER A 41 10.20 7.17 -6.04
CA SER A 41 11.23 7.42 -7.07
C SER A 41 11.53 6.22 -7.95
N ALA A 42 11.11 5.00 -7.56
CA ALA A 42 11.40 3.79 -8.30
C ALA A 42 10.55 3.71 -9.58
N ARG A 43 11.20 3.56 -10.74
CA ARG A 43 10.53 3.29 -12.00
C ARG A 43 10.17 1.81 -12.10
N ILE A 44 8.96 1.48 -11.66
CA ILE A 44 8.41 0.11 -11.69
C ILE A 44 7.72 -0.27 -13.01
N TRP A 45 7.65 0.67 -13.97
CA TRP A 45 6.97 0.44 -15.24
C TRP A 45 7.73 -0.56 -16.12
N ILE A 46 7.03 -1.61 -16.57
CA ILE A 46 7.60 -2.64 -17.45
C ILE A 46 7.34 -2.28 -18.93
N PRO A 47 8.36 -2.32 -19.80
CA PRO A 47 8.18 -2.11 -21.23
C PRO A 47 7.20 -3.11 -21.86
N ARG A 48 6.42 -2.64 -22.85
CA ARG A 48 5.41 -3.46 -23.53
C ARG A 48 5.98 -4.75 -24.12
N GLU A 49 7.17 -4.70 -24.69
CA GLU A 49 7.80 -5.88 -25.30
C GLU A 49 8.14 -6.95 -24.28
N THR A 50 8.60 -6.55 -23.08
CA THR A 50 8.86 -7.47 -21.98
C THR A 50 7.57 -8.12 -21.48
N VAL A 51 6.47 -7.36 -21.40
CA VAL A 51 5.17 -7.91 -21.01
C VAL A 51 4.66 -8.91 -22.04
N LYS A 52 4.75 -8.58 -23.35
CA LYS A 52 4.35 -9.47 -24.44
C LYS A 52 5.16 -10.76 -24.47
N ALA A 53 6.47 -10.69 -24.22
CA ALA A 53 7.34 -11.87 -24.17
C ALA A 53 6.98 -12.85 -23.04
N HIS A 54 6.39 -12.36 -21.95
CA HIS A 54 5.99 -13.17 -20.79
C HIS A 54 4.47 -13.26 -20.65
N LEU A 55 3.72 -13.06 -21.73
CA LEU A 55 2.25 -13.08 -21.66
C LEU A 55 1.75 -14.50 -21.34
N PRO A 56 0.97 -14.70 -20.26
CA PRO A 56 0.44 -16.01 -19.92
C PRO A 56 -0.57 -16.51 -20.97
N PRO A 57 -0.70 -17.84 -21.17
CA PRO A 57 -1.65 -18.41 -22.12
C PRO A 57 -3.12 -17.99 -21.87
N GLU A 58 -3.49 -17.68 -20.63
CA GLU A 58 -4.82 -17.21 -20.23
C GLU A 58 -5.18 -15.86 -20.86
N PHE A 59 -4.18 -15.06 -21.25
CA PHE A 59 -4.35 -13.77 -21.92
C PHE A 59 -4.23 -13.87 -23.45
N LYS A 60 -4.27 -15.09 -24.03
CA LYS A 60 -4.14 -15.30 -25.48
C LYS A 60 -5.18 -14.53 -26.30
N ASP A 61 -6.41 -14.40 -25.80
CA ASP A 61 -7.48 -13.64 -26.45
C ASP A 61 -7.36 -12.12 -26.22
N TYR A 62 -6.42 -11.71 -25.37
CA TYR A 62 -6.14 -10.31 -25.01
C TYR A 62 -4.63 -9.98 -25.17
N PRO A 63 -4.04 -10.15 -26.37
CA PRO A 63 -2.59 -10.09 -26.60
C PRO A 63 -1.95 -8.71 -26.40
N ASP A 64 -2.78 -7.66 -26.35
CA ASP A 64 -2.34 -6.29 -26.12
C ASP A 64 -2.51 -5.84 -24.66
N THR A 65 -2.85 -6.75 -23.74
CA THR A 65 -2.95 -6.44 -22.31
C THR A 65 -1.56 -6.10 -21.75
N GLN A 66 -1.39 -4.86 -21.29
CA GLN A 66 -0.17 -4.42 -20.62
C GLN A 66 -0.32 -4.40 -19.10
N ILE A 67 -1.51 -4.06 -18.62
CA ILE A 67 -1.77 -3.87 -17.20
C ILE A 67 -3.20 -4.28 -16.84
N VAL A 68 -3.34 -4.97 -15.72
CA VAL A 68 -4.60 -5.25 -15.03
C VAL A 68 -4.63 -4.38 -13.79
N ILE A 69 -5.66 -3.55 -13.67
CA ILE A 69 -5.78 -2.55 -12.62
C ILE A 69 -6.85 -3.00 -11.63
N ASP A 70 -6.54 -2.88 -10.33
CA ASP A 70 -7.48 -3.09 -9.25
C ASP A 70 -7.30 -2.05 -8.14
N CYS A 71 -8.37 -1.75 -7.42
CA CYS A 71 -8.34 -0.86 -6.26
C CYS A 71 -8.24 -1.69 -4.99
N THR A 72 -7.09 -1.63 -4.31
CA THR A 72 -6.88 -2.29 -3.03
C THR A 72 -7.29 -1.37 -1.88
N GLU A 73 -8.02 -1.92 -0.91
CA GLU A 73 -8.39 -1.23 0.33
C GLU A 73 -7.57 -1.77 1.51
N LEU A 74 -6.78 -0.89 2.13
CA LEU A 74 -5.99 -1.19 3.32
C LEU A 74 -6.67 -0.64 4.57
N ARG A 75 -7.06 -1.51 5.49
CA ARG A 75 -7.66 -1.10 6.76
C ARG A 75 -6.71 -0.21 7.55
N CYS A 76 -7.22 0.90 8.06
CA CYS A 76 -6.48 1.81 8.92
C CYS A 76 -7.16 1.98 10.29
N GLN A 77 -6.47 2.63 11.23
CA GLN A 77 -7.06 3.02 12.50
C GLN A 77 -8.08 4.14 12.27
N THR A 78 -9.21 4.07 12.96
CA THR A 78 -10.26 5.10 12.86
C THR A 78 -9.68 6.46 13.28
N PRO A 79 -9.71 7.48 12.40
CA PRO A 79 -9.28 8.82 12.74
C PRO A 79 -10.13 9.40 13.88
N SER A 80 -9.55 10.24 14.73
CA SER A 80 -10.30 10.97 15.75
C SER A 80 -11.15 12.11 15.17
N SER A 81 -10.79 12.61 13.99
CA SER A 81 -11.57 13.62 13.26
C SER A 81 -12.70 12.96 12.50
N LEU A 82 -13.94 13.40 12.76
CA LEU A 82 -15.13 12.92 12.05
C LEU A 82 -15.07 13.20 10.55
N LEU A 83 -14.46 14.33 10.15
CA LEU A 83 -14.25 14.67 8.75
C LEU A 83 -13.36 13.63 8.07
N LEU A 84 -12.18 13.36 8.64
CA LEU A 84 -11.27 12.35 8.10
C LEU A 84 -11.90 10.96 8.12
N GLN A 85 -12.62 10.62 9.19
CA GLN A 85 -13.35 9.36 9.28
C GLN A 85 -14.34 9.21 8.14
N SER A 86 -15.10 10.26 7.80
CA SER A 86 -16.06 10.24 6.68
C SER A 86 -15.39 10.05 5.32
N GLU A 87 -14.18 10.58 5.14
CA GLU A 87 -13.41 10.45 3.89
C GLU A 87 -12.82 9.06 3.70
N VAL A 88 -12.34 8.43 4.77
CA VAL A 88 -11.68 7.11 4.70
C VAL A 88 -12.63 5.95 5.00
N PHE A 89 -13.90 6.20 5.34
CA PHE A 89 -14.84 5.13 5.63
C PHE A 89 -15.27 4.41 4.34
N SER A 90 -14.95 3.13 4.25
CA SER A 90 -15.45 2.26 3.19
C SER A 90 -16.76 1.61 3.63
N SER A 91 -17.86 2.03 3.03
CA SER A 91 -19.17 1.39 3.23
C SER A 91 -19.16 -0.09 2.83
N TYR A 92 -18.34 -0.45 1.83
CA TYR A 92 -18.18 -1.83 1.39
C TYR A 92 -17.50 -2.70 2.45
N LYS A 93 -16.46 -2.20 3.12
CA LYS A 93 -15.71 -2.93 4.16
C LYS A 93 -16.21 -2.67 5.58
N SER A 94 -17.15 -1.75 5.76
CA SER A 94 -17.68 -1.29 7.06
C SER A 94 -16.58 -0.80 8.04
N HIS A 95 -15.46 -0.31 7.51
CA HIS A 95 -14.31 0.13 8.29
C HIS A 95 -13.57 1.29 7.58
N CYS A 96 -12.74 2.01 8.32
CA CYS A 96 -11.84 3.01 7.76
C CYS A 96 -10.70 2.33 6.98
N THR A 97 -10.50 2.73 5.72
CA THR A 97 -9.53 2.16 4.80
C THR A 97 -8.84 3.25 3.99
N PHE A 98 -7.56 3.09 3.72
CA PHE A 98 -6.90 3.79 2.61
C PHE A 98 -7.12 3.01 1.32
N LYS A 99 -7.46 3.70 0.25
CA LYS A 99 -7.63 3.11 -1.08
C LYS A 99 -6.41 3.45 -1.91
N GLY A 100 -5.91 2.47 -2.65
CA GLY A 100 -4.85 2.65 -3.62
C GLY A 100 -5.16 1.87 -4.89
N MET A 101 -4.83 2.46 -6.03
CA MET A 101 -4.88 1.78 -7.32
C MET A 101 -3.57 1.03 -7.53
N LEU A 102 -3.66 -0.26 -7.80
CA LEU A 102 -2.53 -1.12 -8.13
C LEU A 102 -2.69 -1.59 -9.57
N GLY A 103 -1.63 -1.47 -10.35
CA GLY A 103 -1.55 -2.07 -11.67
C GLY A 103 -0.52 -3.18 -11.70
N THR A 104 -0.95 -4.34 -12.19
CA THR A 104 -0.09 -5.53 -12.36
C THR A 104 -0.01 -5.89 -13.83
N SER A 105 1.16 -6.34 -14.28
CA SER A 105 1.28 -6.97 -15.59
C SER A 105 0.50 -8.31 -15.61
N PRO A 106 0.09 -8.81 -16.79
CA PRO A 106 -0.56 -10.11 -16.91
C PRO A 106 0.16 -11.28 -16.23
N HIS A 107 1.50 -11.23 -16.14
CA HIS A 107 2.32 -12.26 -15.47
C HIS A 107 2.52 -12.01 -13.96
N GLY A 108 1.80 -11.06 -13.37
CA GLY A 108 1.71 -10.84 -11.93
C GLY A 108 2.71 -9.84 -11.33
N ALA A 109 3.63 -9.27 -12.11
CA ALA A 109 4.53 -8.24 -11.59
C ALA A 109 3.80 -6.90 -11.39
N VAL A 110 4.04 -6.22 -10.26
CA VAL A 110 3.50 -4.87 -9.99
C VAL A 110 4.22 -3.85 -10.89
N THR A 111 3.45 -3.09 -11.67
CA THR A 111 3.98 -2.14 -12.66
C THR A 111 3.50 -0.71 -12.47
N PHE A 112 2.49 -0.50 -11.63
CA PHE A 112 1.91 0.80 -11.35
C PHE A 112 1.30 0.85 -9.95
N MET A 113 1.42 2.00 -9.30
CA MET A 113 0.76 2.28 -8.03
C MET A 113 0.38 3.77 -7.98
N SER A 114 -0.85 4.06 -7.56
CA SER A 114 -1.27 5.41 -7.19
C SER A 114 -2.16 5.37 -5.94
N SER A 115 -2.19 6.48 -5.21
CA SER A 115 -3.01 6.68 -4.00
C SER A 115 -3.71 8.01 -4.07
#